data_AF-A0A948I0E0-F1
#
_entry.id   AF-A0A948I0E0-F1
#
_cell.length_a   1.000
_cell.length_b   1.000
_cell.length_c   1.000
_cell.angle_alpha   90.00
_cell.angle_beta   90.00
_cell.angle_gamma   90.00
#
_symmetry.space_group_name_H-M   'P 1'
#
loop_
_entity.id
_entity.type
_entity.pdbx_description
1 polymer ?
#
loop_
_entity_poly.entity_id
_entity_poly.type
_entity_poly.pdbx_seq_one_letter_code
_entity_poly.pdbx_strand_id
1 'polypeptide(L)'
;MRKTSITQGEYYHIFNRGNNKQTIFFDKKDKIRFLFLIVYFQTDIFFENIGRQVSYFIKNETFNIDEGLEKKLLNKRNVELINFVLMPNHFHLTLCEFKEGGISQ
;
A
#
# COMPACT_ATOMS: atom_id res chain seq x y z
N MET A 1 18.14 1.22 13.48
CA MET A 1 18.15 -0.06 12.74
C MET A 1 17.48 -1.12 13.61
N ARG A 2 16.57 -1.93 13.05
CA ARG A 2 15.84 -2.97 13.82
C ARG A 2 16.82 -4.03 14.32
N LYS A 3 16.67 -4.49 15.57
CA LYS A 3 17.53 -5.54 16.15
C LYS A 3 17.15 -6.94 15.69
N THR A 4 15.87 -7.15 15.40
CA THR A 4 15.33 -8.43 14.94
C THR A 4 15.11 -8.34 13.43
N SER A 5 15.52 -9.39 12.72
CA SER A 5 15.25 -9.52 11.28
C SER A 5 13.75 -9.48 11.00
N ILE A 6 13.43 -9.15 9.75
CA ILE A 6 12.12 -9.44 9.18
C ILE A 6 12.18 -10.90 8.69
N THR A 7 11.08 -11.61 8.82
CA THR A 7 10.99 -13.04 8.56
C THR A 7 9.63 -13.36 7.95
N GLN A 8 9.64 -14.27 6.99
CA GLN A 8 8.46 -14.73 6.29
C GLN A 8 7.41 -15.30 7.25
N GLY A 9 6.13 -15.01 6.99
CA GLY A 9 4.98 -15.44 7.78
C GLY A 9 4.68 -14.56 9.00
N GLU A 10 5.59 -13.66 9.37
CA GLU A 10 5.43 -12.78 10.53
C GLU A 10 4.74 -11.46 10.17
N TYR A 11 4.14 -10.85 11.19
CA TYR A 11 3.35 -9.63 11.09
C TYR A 11 4.11 -8.43 11.63
N TYR A 12 4.08 -7.33 10.87
CA TYR A 12 4.82 -6.12 11.18
C TYR A 12 3.92 -4.90 11.11
N HIS A 13 3.95 -4.12 12.18
CA HIS A 13 3.33 -2.81 12.22
C HIS A 13 4.31 -1.77 11.66
N ILE A 14 4.00 -1.27 10.47
CA ILE A 14 4.76 -0.25 9.76
C ILE A 14 4.00 1.07 9.86
N PHE A 15 4.70 2.13 10.27
CA PHE A 15 4.10 3.45 10.32
C PHE A 15 5.12 4.50 9.87
N ASN A 16 4.60 5.58 9.31
CA ASN A 16 5.41 6.77 9.08
C ASN A 16 4.55 8.01 9.29
N ARG A 17 5.22 9.13 9.57
CA ARG A 17 4.61 10.41 9.90
C ARG A 17 5.33 11.52 9.14
N GLY A 18 4.59 12.53 8.72
CA GLY A 18 5.14 13.71 8.08
C GLY A 18 6.19 14.37 8.96
N ASN A 19 7.27 14.84 8.34
CA ASN A 19 8.32 15.55 9.04
C ASN A 19 7.73 16.76 9.79
N ASN A 20 8.19 17.00 11.02
CA ASN A 20 7.60 18.01 11.91
C ASN A 20 6.07 17.89 12.08
N LYS A 21 5.52 16.67 11.98
CA LYS A 21 4.07 16.37 12.07
C LYS A 21 3.23 17.06 10.99
N GLN A 22 3.85 17.51 9.90
CA GLN A 22 3.15 18.16 8.79
C GLN A 22 2.21 17.19 8.08
N THR A 23 1.16 17.75 7.47
CA THR A 23 0.21 17.03 6.63
C THR A 23 0.94 16.31 5.49
N ILE A 24 0.55 15.07 5.22
CA ILE A 24 1.10 14.24 4.12
C ILE A 24 0.08 14.02 2.99
N PHE A 25 -1.20 14.32 3.23
CA PHE A 25 -2.26 14.29 2.23
C PHE A 25 -2.87 15.69 2.12
N PHE A 26 -2.54 16.43 1.07
CA PHE A 26 -2.99 17.81 0.90
C PHE A 26 -4.37 17.89 0.24
N ASP A 27 -4.70 16.88 -0.55
CA ASP A 27 -6.03 16.76 -1.16
C ASP A 27 -6.55 15.31 -1.19
N LYS A 28 -7.77 15.14 -1.72
CA LYS A 28 -8.40 13.82 -1.89
C LYS A 28 -7.58 12.94 -2.84
N LYS A 29 -6.95 13.50 -3.88
CA LYS A 29 -6.18 12.74 -4.87
C LYS A 29 -4.93 12.13 -4.24
N ASP A 30 -4.25 12.84 -3.35
CA ASP A 30 -3.10 12.32 -2.59
C ASP A 30 -3.52 11.10 -1.76
N LYS A 31 -4.60 11.22 -1.00
CA LYS A 31 -5.11 10.14 -0.16
C LYS A 31 -5.53 8.93 -0.98
N ILE A 32 -6.22 9.13 -2.10
CA ILE A 32 -6.65 8.05 -3.00
C ILE A 32 -5.48 7.41 -3.73
N ARG A 33 -4.47 8.19 -4.13
CA ARG A 33 -3.23 7.67 -4.69
C ARG A 33 -2.53 6.76 -3.68
N PHE A 34 -2.40 7.22 -2.44
CA PHE A 34 -1.76 6.42 -1.39
C PHE A 34 -2.54 5.14 -1.10
N LEU A 35 -3.88 5.23 -1.03
CA LEU A 35 -4.75 4.06 -0.90
C LEU A 35 -4.53 3.05 -2.02
N PHE A 36 -4.47 3.51 -3.28
CA PHE A 36 -4.19 2.65 -4.43
C PHE A 36 -2.84 1.93 -4.28
N LEU A 37 -1.80 2.66 -3.88
CA LEU A 37 -0.46 2.09 -3.72
C LEU A 37 -0.46 0.99 -2.66
N ILE A 38 -0.98 1.24 -1.46
CA ILE A 38 -0.93 0.22 -0.38
C ILE A 38 -1.81 -0.99 -0.69
N VAL A 39 -2.92 -0.82 -1.43
CA VAL A 39 -3.83 -1.92 -1.78
C VAL A 39 -3.26 -2.78 -2.91
N TYR A 40 -2.66 -2.20 -3.95
CA TYR A 40 -2.31 -2.94 -5.16
C TYR A 40 -0.81 -3.24 -5.33
N PHE A 41 0.09 -2.50 -4.67
CA PHE A 41 1.54 -2.71 -4.76
C PHE A 41 2.03 -3.73 -3.73
N GLN A 42 1.37 -4.88 -3.71
CA GLN A 42 1.71 -6.02 -2.86
C GLN A 42 2.58 -7.06 -3.60
N THR A 43 2.96 -6.77 -4.86
CA THR A 43 3.65 -7.67 -5.79
C THR A 43 4.67 -6.90 -6.63
N ASP A 44 5.55 -7.60 -7.35
CA ASP A 44 6.47 -7.00 -8.34
C ASP A 44 5.81 -6.69 -9.70
N ILE A 45 4.48 -6.82 -9.81
CA ILE A 45 3.75 -6.49 -11.05
C ILE A 45 3.73 -4.97 -11.22
N PHE A 46 4.16 -4.53 -12.41
CA PHE A 46 4.18 -3.11 -12.76
C PHE A 46 2.78 -2.58 -13.10
N PHE A 47 2.47 -1.37 -12.62
CA PHE A 47 1.25 -0.64 -12.95
C PHE A 47 1.57 0.61 -13.76
N GLU A 48 0.99 0.69 -14.95
CA GLU A 48 1.01 1.91 -15.75
C GLU A 48 -0.08 2.88 -15.31
N ASN A 49 0.19 4.18 -15.51
CA ASN A 49 -0.83 5.23 -15.45
C ASN A 49 -1.66 5.28 -14.14
N ILE A 50 -1.00 5.20 -12.97
CA ILE A 50 -1.66 5.29 -11.64
C ILE A 50 -2.60 6.51 -11.54
N GLY A 51 -2.24 7.64 -12.17
CA GLY A 51 -3.09 8.84 -12.21
C GLY A 51 -4.48 8.61 -12.84
N ARG A 52 -4.60 7.68 -13.80
CA ARG A 52 -5.88 7.26 -14.36
C ARG A 52 -6.73 6.54 -13.33
N GLN A 53 -6.15 5.65 -12.52
CA GLN A 53 -6.86 4.92 -11.46
C GLN A 53 -7.36 5.88 -10.37
N VAL A 54 -6.53 6.84 -9.98
CA VAL A 54 -6.94 7.91 -9.06
C VAL A 54 -8.09 8.73 -9.64
N SER A 55 -7.97 9.18 -10.89
CA SER A 55 -9.01 10.00 -11.53
C SER A 55 -10.33 9.24 -11.67
N TYR A 56 -10.25 7.94 -12.01
CA TYR A 56 -11.42 7.07 -12.08
C TYR A 56 -12.07 6.89 -10.71
N PHE A 57 -11.30 6.67 -9.65
CA PHE A 57 -11.82 6.56 -8.29
C PHE A 57 -12.48 7.86 -7.83
N ILE A 58 -11.90 9.03 -8.12
CA ILE A 58 -12.52 10.31 -7.75
C ILE A 58 -13.92 10.46 -8.36
N LYS A 59 -14.14 9.91 -9.56
CA LYS A 59 -15.43 9.96 -10.26
C LYS A 59 -16.41 8.86 -9.83
N ASN A 60 -15.91 7.65 -9.59
CA ASN A 60 -16.75 6.44 -9.46
C ASN A 60 -16.66 5.77 -8.08
N GLU A 61 -15.82 6.28 -7.17
CA GLU A 61 -15.58 5.75 -5.82
C GLU A 61 -15.12 4.28 -5.76
N THR A 62 -14.57 3.79 -6.85
CA THR A 62 -13.95 2.46 -6.98
C THR A 62 -12.75 2.53 -7.91
N PHE A 63 -11.83 1.58 -7.81
CA PHE A 63 -10.70 1.46 -8.74
C PHE A 63 -11.12 0.65 -9.97
N ASN A 64 -10.64 1.03 -11.15
CA ASN A 64 -10.92 0.30 -12.38
C ASN A 64 -9.83 -0.74 -12.62
N ILE A 65 -9.86 -1.78 -11.80
CA ILE A 65 -8.96 -2.94 -11.89
C ILE A 65 -9.77 -4.13 -12.40
N ASP A 66 -9.25 -4.75 -13.45
CA ASP A 66 -9.82 -5.97 -14.04
C ASP A 66 -9.69 -7.15 -13.05
N GLU A 67 -10.69 -8.03 -13.03
CA GLU A 67 -10.75 -9.19 -12.13
C GLU A 67 -9.57 -10.16 -12.38
N GLY A 68 -9.16 -10.32 -13.64
CA GLY A 68 -8.00 -11.13 -14.01
C GLY A 68 -6.69 -10.55 -13.45
N LEU A 69 -6.53 -9.24 -13.49
CA LEU A 69 -5.40 -8.55 -12.85
C LEU A 69 -5.45 -8.70 -11.33
N GLU A 70 -6.61 -8.53 -10.69
CA GLU A 70 -6.78 -8.70 -9.25
C GLU A 70 -6.36 -10.11 -8.79
N LYS A 71 -6.85 -11.16 -9.47
CA LYS A 71 -6.44 -12.54 -9.21
C LYS A 71 -4.93 -12.73 -9.38
N LYS A 72 -4.34 -12.13 -10.41
CA LYS A 72 -2.89 -12.21 -10.65
C LYS A 72 -2.09 -11.54 -9.52
N LEU A 73 -2.56 -10.43 -8.99
CA LEU A 73 -1.93 -9.73 -7.87
C LEU A 73 -2.00 -10.57 -6.59
N LEU A 74 -3.18 -11.09 -6.25
CA LEU A 74 -3.37 -11.93 -5.06
C LEU A 74 -2.47 -13.18 -5.06
N ASN A 75 -2.30 -13.80 -6.24
CA ASN A 75 -1.49 -15.02 -6.40
C ASN A 75 0.02 -14.76 -6.41
N LYS A 76 0.47 -13.54 -6.71
CA LYS A 76 1.89 -13.18 -6.82
C LYS A 76 2.37 -12.25 -5.71
N ARG A 77 1.65 -12.19 -4.60
CA ARG A 77 1.98 -11.29 -3.49
C ARG A 77 3.30 -11.66 -2.81
N ASN A 78 4.13 -10.65 -2.61
CA ASN A 78 5.35 -10.73 -1.81
C ASN A 78 5.06 -10.30 -0.36
N VAL A 79 4.08 -9.42 -0.17
CA VAL A 79 3.61 -8.92 1.12
C VAL A 79 2.09 -8.93 1.13
N GLU A 80 1.49 -9.09 2.30
CA GLU A 80 0.04 -8.99 2.47
C GLU A 80 -0.33 -7.82 3.37
N LEU A 81 -1.18 -6.92 2.88
CA LEU A 81 -1.77 -5.85 3.67
C LEU A 81 -2.93 -6.39 4.51
N ILE A 82 -2.76 -6.46 5.83
CA ILE A 82 -3.75 -6.99 6.76
C ILE A 82 -4.76 -5.92 7.18
N ASN A 83 -4.25 -4.75 7.53
CA ASN A 83 -5.07 -3.59 7.88
C ASN A 83 -4.26 -2.30 7.69
N PHE A 84 -4.97 -1.17 7.64
CA PHE A 84 -4.37 0.14 7.55
C PHE A 84 -5.24 1.23 8.17
N VAL A 85 -4.61 2.37 8.49
CA VAL A 85 -5.29 3.63 8.77
C VAL A 85 -4.51 4.79 8.15
N LEU A 86 -5.24 5.72 7.52
CA LEU A 86 -4.69 6.92 6.90
C LEU A 86 -5.16 8.17 7.65
N MET A 87 -4.24 8.82 8.35
CA MET A 87 -4.48 10.06 9.09
C MET A 87 -3.86 11.24 8.32
N PRO A 88 -4.28 12.50 8.59
CA PRO A 88 -3.80 13.65 7.82
C PRO A 88 -2.28 13.81 7.75
N ASN A 89 -1.57 13.45 8.83
CA ASN A 89 -0.11 13.60 8.94
C ASN A 89 0.65 12.29 9.17
N HIS A 90 0.00 11.13 9.18
CA HIS A 90 0.66 9.84 9.39
C HIS A 90 -0.21 8.69 8.90
N PHE A 91 0.38 7.51 8.77
CA PHE A 91 -0.35 6.29 8.45
C PHE A 91 0.22 5.13 9.25
N HIS A 92 -0.58 4.09 9.41
CA HIS A 92 -0.18 2.82 10.00
C HIS A 92 -0.67 1.69 9.09
N LEU A 93 0.18 0.69 8.88
CA LEU A 93 -0.07 -0.52 8.12
C LEU A 93 0.32 -1.71 8.98
N THR A 94 -0.47 -2.78 8.93
CA THR A 94 0.00 -4.10 9.38
C THR A 94 0.25 -4.94 8.14
N LEU A 95 1.50 -5.34 7.92
CA LEU A 95 1.91 -6.19 6.80
C LEU A 95 2.36 -7.56 7.27
N CYS A 96 2.02 -8.60 6.53
CA CYS A 96 2.64 -9.91 6.66
C CYS A 96 3.64 -10.10 5.51
N GLU A 97 4.85 -10.57 5.82
CA GLU A 97 5.83 -10.91 4.78
C GLU A 97 5.52 -12.29 4.20
N PHE A 98 5.08 -12.35 2.94
CA PHE A 98 4.72 -13.62 2.29
C PHE A 98 5.91 -14.30 1.62
N LYS A 99 6.90 -13.53 1.21
CA LYS A 99 8.14 -13.98 0.59
C LYS A 99 9.32 -13.30 1.27
N GLU A 100 10.36 -14.06 1.58
CA GLU A 100 11.59 -13.53 2.17
C GLU A 100 12.11 -12.31 1.38
N GLY A 101 12.36 -11.20 2.09
CA GLY A 101 12.80 -9.94 1.49
C GLY A 101 11.68 -9.13 0.83
N GLY A 102 10.42 -9.50 1.05
CA GLY A 102 9.26 -8.75 0.58
C GLY A 102 9.08 -7.42 1.31
N ILE A 103 9.50 -7.33 2.58
CA ILE A 103 9.56 -6.07 3.34
C ILE A 103 11.03 -5.69 3.54
N SER A 104 11.39 -4.46 3.15
CA SER A 104 12.76 -3.95 3.31
C SER A 104 13.08 -3.52 4.75
N GLN A 105 14.36 -3.60 5.12
CA GLN A 105 14.91 -3.20 6.43
C GLN A 105 15.68 -1.87 6.36
#